data_AF-A0A2W4Q877-F1
#
_entry.id   AF-A0A2W4Q877-F1
#
_cell.length_a   1.000
_cell.length_b   1.000
_cell.length_c   1.000
_cell.angle_alpha   90.00
_cell.angle_beta   90.00
_cell.angle_gamma   90.00
#
_symmetry.space_group_name_H-M   'P 1'
#
loop_
_entity.id
_entity.type
_entity.pdbx_description
1 polymer ?
#
loop_
_entity_poly.entity_id
_entity_poly.type
_entity_poly.pdbx_seq_one_letter_code
_entity_poly.pdbx_strand_id
1 'polypeptide(L)'
;GEIRSREAEQAAAILRAELVQLDLPDGRIRPGPELERALEDLWVRTRPELVLAFDPKGPTPLGQNPDHVALGAAVLARARSALGRGERIYFYAARQPNVLVDITEVLPEKLTALKAHRSQLIGPDRAVDHFARWISRLHSGRVPALYTEAFYRLV
;
A
#
# COMPACT_ATOMS: atom_id res chain seq x y z
N GLY A 1 -16.97 4.78 -4.03
CA GLY A 1 -18.36 4.86 -3.54
C GLY A 1 -18.38 5.65 -2.25
N GLU A 2 -19.41 6.45 -2.00
CA GLU A 2 -19.43 7.51 -0.95
C GLU A 2 -19.02 7.01 0.45
N ILE A 3 -19.52 5.83 0.87
CA ILE A 3 -19.15 5.22 2.16
C ILE A 3 -17.64 4.96 2.24
N ARG A 4 -17.07 4.26 1.24
CA ARG A 4 -15.63 3.92 1.21
C ARG A 4 -14.75 5.16 1.09
N SER A 5 -15.22 6.23 0.47
CA SER A 5 -14.50 7.52 0.44
C SER A 5 -14.40 8.13 1.84
N ARG A 6 -15.51 8.24 2.57
CA ARG A 6 -15.50 8.76 3.95
C ARG A 6 -14.66 7.92 4.90
N GLU A 7 -14.71 6.60 4.77
CA GLU A 7 -13.87 5.69 5.55
C GLU A 7 -12.38 5.91 5.26
N ALA A 8 -12.01 6.12 3.99
CA ALA A 8 -10.64 6.43 3.60
C ALA A 8 -10.18 7.80 4.10
N GLU A 9 -11.04 8.81 4.07
CA GLU A 9 -10.77 10.14 4.64
C GLU A 9 -10.50 10.04 6.15
N GLN A 10 -11.31 9.26 6.88
CA GLN A 10 -11.11 9.03 8.31
C GLN A 10 -9.79 8.31 8.58
N ALA A 11 -9.46 7.26 7.81
CA ALA A 11 -8.18 6.55 7.93
C ALA A 11 -6.99 7.49 7.65
N ALA A 12 -7.09 8.32 6.61
CA ALA A 12 -6.07 9.32 6.28
C ALA A 12 -5.89 10.34 7.40
N ALA A 13 -6.99 10.83 8.00
CA ALA A 13 -6.93 11.75 9.14
C ALA A 13 -6.25 11.12 10.37
N ILE A 14 -6.53 9.84 10.67
CA ILE A 14 -5.87 9.09 11.74
C ILE A 14 -4.36 9.04 11.50
N LEU A 15 -3.94 8.73 10.27
CA LEU A 15 -2.53 8.64 9.86
C LEU A 15 -1.88 10.01 9.58
N ARG A 16 -2.63 11.12 9.71
CA ARG A 16 -2.20 12.48 9.37
C ARG A 16 -1.68 12.59 7.93
N ALA A 17 -2.32 11.87 7.01
CA ALA A 17 -1.98 11.80 5.60
C ALA A 17 -2.95 12.62 4.74
N GLU A 18 -2.46 13.13 3.61
CA GLU A 18 -3.30 13.67 2.55
C GLU A 18 -3.86 12.52 1.70
N LEU A 19 -5.16 12.57 1.40
CA LEU A 19 -5.81 11.60 0.52
C LEU A 19 -6.07 12.23 -0.85
N VAL A 20 -5.55 11.60 -1.90
CA VAL A 20 -5.88 11.93 -3.30
C VAL A 20 -6.67 10.76 -3.89
N GLN A 21 -7.93 11.00 -4.24
CA GLN A 21 -8.75 10.03 -4.97
C GLN A 21 -8.53 10.20 -6.48
N LEU A 22 -8.19 9.11 -7.17
CA LEU A 22 -7.98 9.10 -8.63
C LEU A 22 -9.24 8.71 -9.42
N ASP A 23 -10.31 8.31 -8.72
CA ASP A 23 -11.61 7.89 -9.27
C ASP A 23 -11.54 6.83 -10.39
N LEU A 24 -10.47 6.03 -10.39
CA LEU A 24 -10.33 4.88 -11.29
C LEU A 24 -11.36 3.79 -10.93
N PRO A 25 -11.96 3.12 -11.92
CA PRO A 25 -13.01 2.14 -11.68
C PRO A 25 -12.47 0.87 -11.00
N ASP A 26 -13.07 0.51 -9.86
CA ASP A 26 -12.75 -0.69 -9.08
C ASP A 26 -12.93 -1.98 -9.92
N GLY A 27 -11.97 -2.90 -9.83
CA GLY A 27 -11.89 -4.14 -10.60
C GLY A 27 -11.53 -3.95 -12.08
N ARG A 28 -11.29 -2.71 -12.53
CA ARG A 28 -11.06 -2.35 -13.94
C ARG A 28 -9.74 -1.62 -14.16
N ILE A 29 -8.87 -1.53 -13.15
CA ILE A 29 -7.54 -0.94 -13.33
C ILE A 29 -6.71 -1.83 -14.26
N ARG A 30 -6.27 -1.29 -15.40
CA ARG A 30 -5.44 -2.01 -16.38
C ARG A 30 -4.26 -1.13 -16.81
N PRO A 31 -3.12 -1.72 -17.20
CA PRO A 31 -2.04 -0.97 -17.85
C PRO A 31 -2.56 -0.27 -19.10
N GLY A 32 -2.25 1.01 -19.23
CA GLY A 32 -2.65 1.81 -20.38
C GLY A 32 -2.75 3.30 -20.08
N PRO A 33 -3.15 4.11 -21.08
CA PRO A 33 -3.00 5.56 -21.03
C PRO A 33 -3.78 6.25 -19.90
N GLU A 34 -4.91 5.68 -19.46
CA GLU A 34 -5.71 6.25 -18.36
C GLU A 34 -4.95 6.19 -17.02
N LEU A 35 -4.47 5.02 -16.64
CA LEU A 35 -3.67 4.82 -15.45
C LEU A 35 -2.34 5.59 -15.52
N GLU A 36 -1.69 5.57 -16.69
CA GLU A 36 -0.42 6.28 -16.89
C GLU A 36 -0.57 7.79 -16.72
N ARG A 37 -1.64 8.40 -17.27
CA ARG A 37 -1.93 9.83 -17.07
C ARG A 37 -2.22 10.15 -15.61
N ALA A 38 -3.05 9.36 -14.94
CA ALA A 38 -3.37 9.58 -13.53
C ALA A 38 -2.12 9.55 -12.64
N LEU A 39 -1.20 8.61 -12.90
CA LEU A 39 0.08 8.52 -12.20
C LEU A 39 1.02 9.69 -12.56
N GLU A 40 1.12 10.08 -13.82
CA GLU A 40 1.93 11.25 -14.22
C GLU A 40 1.44 12.52 -13.52
N ASP A 41 0.14 12.79 -13.55
CA ASP A 41 -0.43 13.97 -12.91
C ASP A 41 -0.15 13.96 -11.40
N LEU A 42 -0.22 12.80 -10.75
CA LEU A 42 0.12 12.66 -9.34
C LEU A 42 1.61 12.95 -9.08
N TRP A 43 2.52 12.41 -9.89
CA TRP A 43 3.97 12.65 -9.74
C TRP A 43 4.34 14.11 -10.00
N VAL A 44 3.70 14.77 -10.96
CA VAL A 44 3.93 16.19 -11.24
C VAL A 44 3.50 17.05 -10.06
N ARG A 45 2.33 16.75 -9.47
CA ARG A 45 1.82 17.49 -8.30
C ARG A 45 2.65 17.27 -7.04
N THR A 46 2.98 16.01 -6.72
CA THR A 46 3.59 15.67 -5.43
C THR A 46 5.12 15.63 -5.45
N ARG A 47 5.74 15.47 -6.64
CA ARG A 47 7.19 15.29 -6.82
C ARG A 47 7.78 14.32 -5.78
N PRO A 48 7.32 13.07 -5.75
CA PRO A 48 7.59 12.18 -4.63
C PRO A 48 9.07 11.77 -4.59
N GLU A 49 9.67 11.75 -3.39
CA GLU A 49 11.01 11.19 -3.17
C GLU A 49 11.01 9.67 -2.95
N LEU A 50 9.84 9.14 -2.57
CA LEU A 50 9.62 7.73 -2.25
C LEU A 50 8.19 7.35 -2.63
N VAL A 51 8.04 6.14 -3.21
CA VAL A 51 6.76 5.59 -3.64
C VAL A 51 6.60 4.18 -3.09
N LEU A 52 5.46 3.94 -2.45
CA LEU A 52 5.02 2.62 -1.99
C LEU A 52 3.92 2.10 -2.91
N ALA A 53 4.05 0.87 -3.40
CA ALA A 53 3.03 0.23 -4.25
C ALA A 53 2.91 -1.29 -3.96
N PHE A 54 1.89 -1.95 -4.48
CA PHE A 54 1.81 -3.42 -4.41
C PHE A 54 2.87 -4.08 -5.29
N ASP A 55 3.47 -5.18 -4.83
CA ASP A 55 4.40 -5.98 -5.64
C ASP A 55 3.71 -6.57 -6.89
N PRO A 56 4.16 -6.19 -8.11
CA PRO A 56 3.56 -6.70 -9.34
C PRO A 56 4.11 -8.05 -9.80
N LYS A 57 5.23 -8.53 -9.26
CA LYS A 57 5.93 -9.73 -9.76
C LYS A 57 5.49 -11.02 -9.08
N GLY A 58 4.88 -10.91 -7.91
CA GLY A 58 4.46 -12.06 -7.14
C GLY A 58 4.02 -11.63 -5.76
N PRO A 59 2.86 -10.97 -5.63
CA PRO A 59 2.35 -10.59 -4.32
C PRO A 59 2.07 -11.83 -3.48
N THR A 60 2.11 -11.67 -2.16
CA THR A 60 1.66 -12.71 -1.22
C THR A 60 0.23 -13.13 -1.54
N PRO A 61 -0.21 -14.35 -1.16
CA PRO A 61 -1.58 -14.80 -1.40
C PRO A 61 -2.66 -13.81 -0.94
N LEU A 62 -2.41 -13.08 0.16
CA LEU A 62 -3.31 -12.06 0.70
C LEU A 62 -3.36 -10.75 -0.12
N GLY A 63 -2.35 -10.51 -0.96
CA GLY A 63 -2.25 -9.34 -1.83
C GLY A 63 -2.67 -9.61 -3.28
N GLN A 64 -3.13 -10.83 -3.61
CA GLN A 64 -3.48 -11.22 -4.97
C GLN A 64 -4.80 -10.56 -5.42
N ASN A 65 -4.67 -9.48 -6.17
CA ASN A 65 -5.78 -8.80 -6.85
C ASN A 65 -5.26 -8.27 -8.21
N PRO A 66 -5.97 -8.48 -9.34
CA PRO A 66 -5.57 -7.95 -10.64
C PRO A 66 -5.26 -6.44 -10.65
N ASP A 67 -6.04 -5.65 -9.91
CA ASP A 67 -5.86 -4.20 -9.84
C ASP A 67 -4.60 -3.81 -9.06
N HIS A 68 -4.26 -4.56 -8.00
CA HIS A 68 -2.97 -4.40 -7.29
C HIS A 68 -1.78 -4.66 -8.21
N VAL A 69 -1.85 -5.75 -8.99
CA VAL A 69 -0.79 -6.13 -9.93
C VAL A 69 -0.66 -5.10 -11.05
N ALA A 70 -1.78 -4.64 -11.61
CA ALA A 70 -1.80 -3.62 -12.67
C ALA A 70 -1.19 -2.29 -12.19
N LEU A 71 -1.59 -1.81 -10.99
CA LEU A 71 -1.04 -0.59 -10.41
C LEU A 71 0.47 -0.72 -10.13
N GLY A 72 0.89 -1.82 -9.49
CA GLY A 72 2.30 -2.08 -9.22
C GLY A 72 3.14 -2.16 -10.50
N ALA A 73 2.59 -2.76 -11.57
CA ALA A 73 3.27 -2.90 -12.84
C ALA A 73 3.46 -1.53 -13.52
N ALA A 74 2.46 -0.66 -13.46
CA ALA A 74 2.56 0.70 -13.97
C ALA A 74 3.62 1.52 -13.21
N VAL A 75 3.66 1.42 -11.87
CA VAL A 75 4.70 2.07 -11.05
C VAL A 75 6.09 1.53 -11.41
N LEU A 76 6.26 0.21 -11.56
CA LEU A 76 7.53 -0.39 -11.95
C LEU A 76 7.98 0.04 -13.36
N ALA A 77 7.05 0.10 -14.32
CA ALA A 77 7.33 0.53 -15.68
C ALA A 77 7.79 1.99 -15.70
N ARG A 78 7.09 2.88 -14.99
CA ARG A 78 7.48 4.28 -14.82
C ARG A 78 8.89 4.41 -14.23
N ALA A 79 9.18 3.72 -13.12
CA ALA A 79 10.46 3.81 -12.45
C ALA A 79 11.65 3.37 -13.33
N ARG A 80 11.41 2.48 -14.30
CA ARG A 80 12.42 2.00 -15.26
C ARG A 80 12.47 2.82 -16.55
N SER A 81 11.53 3.73 -16.75
CA SER A 81 11.47 4.61 -17.91
C SER A 81 12.33 5.86 -17.72
N ALA A 82 12.49 6.65 -18.79
CA ALA A 82 13.11 7.97 -18.73
C ALA A 82 12.30 8.99 -17.88
N LEU A 83 11.07 8.66 -17.48
CA LEU A 83 10.24 9.50 -16.61
C LEU A 83 10.60 9.33 -15.11
N GLY A 84 11.34 8.28 -14.76
CA GLY A 84 11.84 8.10 -13.40
C GLY A 84 12.78 9.24 -13.02
N ARG A 85 12.54 9.87 -11.87
CA ARG A 85 13.30 11.04 -11.39
C ARG A 85 14.26 10.68 -10.26
N GLY A 86 14.51 9.38 -10.05
CA GLY A 86 15.35 8.88 -8.96
C GLY A 86 14.60 8.65 -7.65
N GLU A 87 13.27 8.67 -7.66
CA GLU A 87 12.46 8.31 -6.51
C GLU A 87 12.75 6.87 -6.03
N ARG A 88 12.71 6.67 -4.72
CA ARG A 88 12.91 5.34 -4.15
C ARG A 88 11.61 4.55 -4.24
N ILE A 89 11.62 3.41 -4.92
CA ILE A 89 10.44 2.56 -5.06
C ILE A 89 10.50 1.37 -4.10
N TYR A 90 9.43 1.17 -3.35
CA TYR A 90 9.24 0.03 -2.48
C TYR A 90 7.91 -0.65 -2.77
N PHE A 91 7.93 -1.98 -2.79
CA PHE A 91 6.76 -2.79 -3.00
C PHE A 91 6.36 -3.52 -1.72
N TYR A 92 5.15 -3.27 -1.21
CA TYR A 92 4.58 -4.04 -0.11
C TYR A 92 3.80 -5.25 -0.62
N ALA A 93 3.43 -6.14 0.31
CA ALA A 93 2.88 -7.46 0.00
C ALA A 93 3.81 -8.31 -0.91
N ALA A 94 5.12 -8.03 -0.90
CA ALA A 94 6.11 -8.77 -1.66
C ALA A 94 6.36 -10.16 -1.05
N ARG A 95 6.47 -11.21 -1.88
CA ARG A 95 6.80 -12.56 -1.39
C ARG A 95 8.23 -12.70 -0.88
N GLN A 96 9.14 -11.88 -1.40
CA GLN A 96 10.56 -11.89 -1.03
C GLN A 96 11.00 -10.47 -0.65
N PRO A 97 10.56 -9.94 0.50
CA PRO A 97 10.95 -8.60 0.92
C PRO A 97 12.45 -8.56 1.24
N ASN A 98 13.10 -7.45 0.88
CA ASN A 98 14.53 -7.18 1.16
C ASN A 98 14.73 -6.01 2.13
N VAL A 99 13.63 -5.38 2.59
CA VAL A 99 13.62 -4.34 3.62
C VAL A 99 12.54 -4.65 4.64
N LEU A 100 12.88 -4.56 5.92
CA LEU A 100 11.96 -4.72 7.05
C LEU A 100 11.97 -3.44 7.87
N VAL A 101 10.79 -2.92 8.20
CA VAL A 101 10.59 -1.71 8.99
C VAL A 101 9.91 -2.09 10.30
N ASP A 102 10.49 -1.69 11.42
CA ASP A 102 9.86 -1.83 12.74
C ASP A 102 8.64 -0.89 12.82
N ILE A 103 7.48 -1.46 13.10
CA ILE A 103 6.23 -0.73 13.29
C ILE A 103 5.66 -0.92 14.69
N THR A 104 6.47 -1.39 15.64
CA THR A 104 6.00 -1.77 17.00
C THR A 104 5.32 -0.60 17.70
N GLU A 105 5.94 0.57 17.69
CA GLU A 105 5.43 1.78 18.35
C GLU A 105 4.19 2.36 17.64
N VAL A 106 4.10 2.21 16.31
CA VAL A 106 3.02 2.78 15.49
C VAL A 106 1.90 1.78 15.19
N LEU A 107 2.01 0.54 15.64
CA LEU A 107 0.98 -0.49 15.42
C LEU A 107 -0.41 -0.04 15.94
N PRO A 108 -0.56 0.59 17.12
CA PRO A 108 -1.88 1.04 17.58
C PRO A 108 -2.56 2.01 16.61
N GLU A 109 -1.80 2.92 16.00
CA GLU A 109 -2.28 3.88 15.00
C GLU A 109 -2.70 3.16 13.71
N LYS A 110 -1.88 2.22 13.23
CA LYS A 110 -2.22 1.34 12.09
C LYS A 110 -3.52 0.57 12.31
N LEU A 111 -3.71 -0.04 13.50
CA LEU A 111 -4.94 -0.77 13.81
C LEU A 111 -6.16 0.15 13.85
N THR A 112 -5.99 1.37 14.34
CA THR A 112 -7.07 2.37 14.39
C THR A 112 -7.47 2.81 12.99
N ALA A 113 -6.49 3.12 12.13
CA ALA A 113 -6.73 3.47 10.73
C ALA A 113 -7.40 2.31 9.95
N LEU A 114 -6.94 1.08 10.15
CA LEU A 114 -7.53 -0.09 9.50
C LEU A 114 -9.01 -0.28 9.89
N LYS A 115 -9.35 -0.05 11.16
CA LYS A 115 -10.73 -0.14 11.67
C LYS A 115 -11.65 0.98 11.21
N ALA A 116 -11.14 2.04 10.58
CA ALA A 116 -11.97 3.06 9.95
C ALA A 116 -12.71 2.51 8.71
N HIS A 117 -12.19 1.47 8.05
CA HIS A 117 -12.81 0.83 6.87
C HIS A 117 -13.94 -0.15 7.24
N ARG A 118 -14.93 0.31 8.01
CA ARG A 118 -15.99 -0.52 8.59
C ARG A 118 -16.72 -1.39 7.56
N SER A 119 -17.01 -0.86 6.38
CA SER A 119 -17.66 -1.57 5.28
C SER A 119 -16.83 -2.73 4.70
N GLN A 120 -15.52 -2.73 4.93
CA GLN A 120 -14.57 -3.72 4.39
C GLN A 120 -14.26 -4.83 5.40
N LEU A 121 -14.65 -4.66 6.66
CA LEU A 121 -14.30 -5.58 7.74
C LEU A 121 -15.45 -6.54 8.02
N ILE A 122 -15.15 -7.84 8.02
CA ILE A 122 -16.08 -8.89 8.42
C ILE A 122 -15.70 -9.35 9.82
N GLY A 123 -16.64 -9.23 10.75
CA GLY A 123 -16.47 -9.68 12.14
C GLY A 123 -16.02 -8.59 13.11
N PRO A 124 -15.77 -8.95 14.38
CA PRO A 124 -15.50 -7.99 15.45
C PRO A 124 -14.06 -7.44 15.41
N ASP A 125 -13.85 -6.23 15.92
CA ASP A 125 -12.56 -5.52 15.97
C ASP A 125 -11.40 -6.37 16.51
N ARG A 126 -11.67 -7.22 17.49
CA ARG A 126 -10.68 -8.17 18.05
C ARG A 126 -10.13 -9.16 17.01
N ALA A 127 -10.94 -9.62 16.06
CA ALA A 127 -10.50 -10.52 15.00
C ALA A 127 -9.60 -9.78 14.01
N VAL A 128 -9.98 -8.54 13.69
CA VAL A 128 -9.22 -7.63 12.84
C VAL A 128 -7.85 -7.32 13.46
N ASP A 129 -7.83 -6.95 14.74
CA ASP A 129 -6.60 -6.67 15.50
C ASP A 129 -5.69 -7.90 15.56
N HIS A 130 -6.26 -9.09 15.79
CA HIS A 130 -5.51 -10.35 15.84
C HIS A 130 -4.87 -10.66 14.49
N PHE A 131 -5.64 -10.58 13.39
CA PHE A 131 -5.14 -10.84 12.05
C PHE A 131 -4.03 -9.85 11.65
N ALA A 132 -4.23 -8.56 11.87
CA ALA A 132 -3.23 -7.54 11.54
C ALA A 132 -1.93 -7.70 12.36
N ARG A 133 -2.04 -8.08 13.65
CA ARG A 133 -0.88 -8.43 14.49
C ARG A 133 -0.17 -9.67 13.99
N TRP A 134 -0.91 -10.69 13.57
CA TRP A 134 -0.34 -11.92 13.01
C TRP A 134 0.47 -11.64 11.74
N ILE A 135 -0.10 -10.88 10.79
CA ILE A 135 0.60 -10.46 9.56
C ILE A 135 1.88 -9.69 9.90
N SER A 136 1.78 -8.72 10.81
CA SER A 136 2.92 -7.88 11.19
C SER A 136 4.02 -8.68 11.93
N ARG A 137 3.72 -9.88 12.42
CA ARG A 137 4.69 -10.77 13.09
C ARG A 137 5.40 -11.74 12.17
N LEU A 138 5.00 -11.85 10.89
CA LEU A 138 5.58 -12.82 9.95
C LEU A 138 7.10 -12.65 9.77
N HIS A 139 7.65 -11.46 10.05
CA HIS A 139 9.09 -11.17 9.90
C HIS A 139 9.80 -10.70 11.18
N SER A 140 9.11 -10.66 12.34
CA SER A 140 9.64 -10.16 13.62
C SER A 140 10.83 -10.93 14.21
N GLY A 141 11.16 -12.10 13.66
CA GLY A 141 12.37 -12.87 14.03
C GLY A 141 13.62 -12.53 13.21
N ARG A 142 13.50 -11.67 12.18
CA ARG A 142 14.62 -11.30 11.29
C ARG A 142 15.30 -9.99 11.69
N VAL A 143 14.67 -9.21 12.56
CA VAL A 143 15.12 -7.93 13.10
C VAL A 143 14.64 -7.81 14.55
N PRO A 144 15.26 -6.98 15.40
CA PRO A 144 14.86 -6.82 16.80
C PRO A 144 13.58 -5.95 16.93
N ALA A 145 12.46 -6.41 16.37
CA ALA A 145 11.18 -5.70 16.33
C ALA A 145 10.02 -6.65 16.64
N LEU A 146 9.05 -6.21 17.46
CA LEU A 146 7.88 -7.03 17.79
C LEU A 146 6.88 -7.10 16.63
N TYR A 147 6.81 -6.06 15.81
CA TYR A 147 5.97 -5.97 14.63
C TYR A 147 6.72 -5.31 13.49
N THR A 148 6.55 -5.85 12.28
CA THR A 148 7.30 -5.45 11.09
C THR A 148 6.38 -5.26 9.90
N GLU A 149 6.68 -4.26 9.09
CA GLU A 149 6.22 -4.19 7.70
C GLU A 149 7.36 -4.55 6.77
N ALA A 150 7.03 -5.34 5.75
CA ALA A 150 8.01 -5.92 4.86
C ALA A 150 7.82 -5.39 3.44
N PHE A 151 8.92 -4.92 2.86
CA PHE A 151 8.94 -4.28 1.55
C PHE A 151 10.03 -4.90 0.67
N TYR A 152 9.80 -4.92 -0.63
CA TYR A 152 10.84 -5.08 -1.63
C TYR A 152 11.23 -3.70 -2.17
N ARG A 153 12.41 -3.22 -1.81
CA ARG A 153 13.04 -2.06 -2.43
C ARG A 153 13.54 -2.44 -3.81
N LEU A 154 13.12 -1.68 -4.82
CA LEU A 154 13.69 -1.76 -6.17
C LEU A 154 15.12 -1.23 -6.13
N VAL A 155 16.07 -2.06 -6.59
CA VAL A 155 17.49 -1.75 -6.75
C VAL A 155 17.87 -1.68 -8.22
#